data_AF-A8LRW5-F1
#
_entry.id   AF-A8LRW5-F1
#
_cell.length_a   1.000
_cell.length_b   1.000
_cell.length_c   1.000
_cell.angle_alpha   90.00
_cell.angle_beta   90.00
_cell.angle_gamma   90.00
#
_symmetry.space_group_name_H-M   'P 1'
#
loop_
_entity.id
_entity.type
_entity.pdbx_description
1 polymer ?
#
loop_
_entity_poly.entity_id
_entity_poly.type
_entity_poly.pdbx_seq_one_letter_code
_entity_poly.pdbx_strand_id
1 'polypeptide(L)' 'MLKEQEAGMTTADVCRKHGVSTATFYKYKARFGGLEVSDARRLRALEDENAKLKKLLAEAMLDNAILKDVTSRKW' A
#
# COMPACT_ATOMS: atom_id res chain seq x y z
N MET A 1 -0.82 -20.23 8.54
CA MET A 1 -1.45 -20.00 9.85
C MET A 1 -2.62 -19.00 9.81
N LEU A 2 -2.40 -17.68 9.70
CA LEU A 2 -3.52 -16.69 9.72
C LEU A 2 -4.44 -16.82 8.49
N LYS A 3 -3.87 -16.85 7.28
CA LYS A 3 -4.62 -17.08 6.03
C LYS A 3 -5.42 -18.38 6.02
N GLU A 4 -4.90 -19.43 6.64
CA GLU A 4 -5.60 -20.72 6.73
C GLU A 4 -6.81 -20.63 7.68
N GLN A 5 -6.69 -19.87 8.77
CA GLN A 5 -7.82 -19.58 9.65
C GLN A 5 -8.86 -18.68 8.96
N GLU A 6 -8.42 -17.69 8.19
CA GLU A 6 -9.29 -16.82 7.37
C GLU A 6 -9.99 -17.60 6.25
N ALA A 7 -9.31 -18.61 5.69
CA ALA A 7 -9.88 -19.55 4.72
C ALA A 7 -10.83 -20.60 5.35
N GLY A 8 -11.09 -20.52 6.66
CA GLY A 8 -12.12 -21.30 7.35
C GLY A 8 -11.61 -22.47 8.20
N MET A 9 -10.30 -22.72 8.31
CA MET A 9 -9.81 -23.72 9.27
C MET A 9 -10.02 -23.25 10.71
N THR A 10 -10.35 -24.18 11.60
CA THR A 10 -10.47 -23.86 13.03
C THR A 10 -9.11 -23.47 13.59
N THR A 11 -9.08 -22.56 14.58
CA THR A 11 -7.82 -22.19 15.25
C THR A 11 -7.14 -23.41 15.87
N ALA A 12 -7.90 -24.39 16.37
CA ALA A 12 -7.36 -25.63 16.93
C ALA A 12 -6.60 -26.45 15.89
N ASP A 13 -7.16 -26.62 14.69
CA ASP A 13 -6.50 -27.37 13.60
C ASP A 13 -5.26 -26.65 13.09
N VAL A 14 -5.35 -25.33 12.96
CA VAL A 14 -4.21 -24.49 12.57
C VAL A 14 -3.09 -24.59 13.62
N CYS A 15 -3.42 -24.48 14.90
CA CYS A 15 -2.44 -24.65 15.99
C CYS A 15 -1.79 -26.03 15.98
N ARG A 16 -2.59 -27.10 15.81
CA ARG A 16 -2.10 -28.48 15.74
C ARG A 16 -1.19 -28.71 14.52
N LYS A 17 -1.59 -28.20 13.35
CA LYS A 17 -0.84 -28.32 12.10
C LYS A 17 0.53 -27.65 12.17
N HIS A 18 0.60 -26.48 12.80
CA HIS A 18 1.83 -25.67 12.89
C HIS A 18 2.62 -25.89 14.18
N GLY A 19 2.16 -26.77 15.08
CA GLY A 19 2.83 -27.06 16.35
C GLY A 19 2.91 -25.85 17.30
N VAL A 20 1.92 -24.96 17.25
CA VAL A 20 1.89 -23.74 18.08
C VAL A 20 0.73 -23.76 19.05
N SER A 21 0.91 -23.12 20.21
CA SER A 21 -0.21 -22.91 21.13
C SER A 21 -1.19 -21.87 20.59
N THR A 22 -2.44 -21.96 21.04
CA THR A 22 -3.48 -20.95 20.76
C THR A 22 -3.05 -19.54 21.21
N ALA A 23 -2.34 -19.43 22.32
CA ALA A 23 -1.80 -18.16 22.80
C ALA A 23 -0.80 -17.55 21.80
N THR A 24 0.09 -18.37 21.24
CA THR A 24 1.03 -17.94 20.21
C THR A 24 0.32 -17.55 18.92
N PHE A 25 -0.72 -18.30 18.51
CA PHE A 25 -1.55 -17.94 17.36
C PHE A 25 -2.15 -16.53 17.51
N TYR A 26 -2.77 -16.23 18.65
CA TYR A 26 -3.37 -14.91 18.86
C TYR A 26 -2.35 -13.78 18.96
N LYS A 27 -1.13 -14.02 19.48
CA LYS A 27 -0.03 -13.05 19.40
C LYS A 27 0.32 -12.71 17.94
N TYR A 28 0.43 -13.72 17.08
CA TYR A 28 0.65 -13.50 15.65
C TYR A 28 -0.54 -12.81 14.99
N LYS A 29 -1.78 -13.18 15.34
CA LYS A 29 -2.99 -12.53 14.82
C LYS A 29 -3.07 -11.06 15.21
N ALA A 30 -2.74 -10.70 16.46
CA ALA A 30 -2.71 -9.32 16.90
C ALA A 30 -1.64 -8.50 16.17
N ARG A 31 -0.47 -9.10 15.90
CA ARG A 31 0.65 -8.40 15.24
C ARG A 31 0.48 -8.30 13.72
N PHE A 32 -0.14 -9.29 13.08
CA PHE A 32 -0.12 -9.43 11.62
C PHE A 32 -1.51 -9.59 10.97
N GLY A 33 -2.57 -9.82 11.74
CA GLY A 33 -3.93 -10.16 11.27
C GLY A 33 -4.73 -9.04 10.62
N GLY A 34 -4.06 -7.99 10.15
CA GLY A 34 -4.65 -6.92 9.34
C GLY A 34 -3.62 -6.26 8.42
N LEU A 35 -2.39 -6.81 8.38
CA LEU A 35 -1.26 -6.20 7.69
C LEU A 35 -1.51 -6.09 6.18
N GLU A 36 -2.06 -7.14 5.55
CA GLU A 36 -2.35 -7.11 4.11
C GLU A 36 -3.39 -6.05 3.73
N VAL A 37 -4.41 -5.84 4.56
CA VAL A 37 -5.42 -4.79 4.31
C VAL A 37 -4.82 -3.40 4.53
N SER A 38 -3.96 -3.23 5.54
CA SER A 38 -3.26 -1.95 5.75
C SER A 38 -2.26 -1.64 4.65
N ASP A 39 -1.53 -2.65 4.17
CA ASP A 39 -0.55 -2.52 3.10
C ASP A 39 -1.22 -2.20 1.76
N ALA A 40 -2.34 -2.87 1.44
CA ALA A 40 -3.13 -2.55 0.26
C ALA A 40 -3.69 -1.13 0.29
N ARG A 41 -4.16 -0.66 1.46
CA ARG A 41 -4.63 0.72 1.64
C ARG A 41 -3.49 1.73 1.47
N ARG A 42 -2.32 1.44 2.05
CA ARG A 42 -1.13 2.28 1.92
C ARG A 42 -0.64 2.35 0.47
N LEU A 43 -0.62 1.22 -0.23
CA LEU A 43 -0.24 1.15 -1.64
C LEU A 43 -1.14 2.04 -2.48
N ARG A 44 -2.47 1.92 -2.33
CA ARG A 44 -3.43 2.76 -3.06
C ARG A 44 -3.24 4.25 -2.79
N ALA A 45 -3.01 4.64 -1.53
CA ALA A 45 -2.75 6.04 -1.19
C ALA A 45 -1.47 6.57 -1.86
N LEU A 46 -0.41 5.76 -1.92
CA LEU A 46 0.83 6.12 -2.61
C LEU A 46 0.65 6.21 -4.13
N GLU A 47 -0.16 5.33 -4.73
CA GLU A 47 -0.49 5.38 -6.15
C GLU A 47 -1.26 6.65 -6.50
N ASP A 48 -2.26 7.01 -5.69
CA ASP A 48 -3.07 8.23 -5.86
C ASP A 48 -2.20 9.49 -5.72
N GLU A 49 -1.31 9.53 -4.72
CA GLU A 49 -0.39 10.64 -4.52
C GLU A 49 0.61 10.77 -5.67
N ASN A 50 1.18 9.66 -6.15
CA ASN A 50 2.10 9.67 -7.27
C ASN A 50 1.41 10.14 -8.56
N ALA A 51 0.17 9.71 -8.81
CA ALA A 51 -0.62 10.19 -9.94
C ALA A 51 -0.85 11.70 -9.87
N LYS A 52 -1.20 12.22 -8.69
CA LYS A 52 -1.37 13.66 -8.46
C LYS A 52 -0.06 14.43 -8.70
N LEU A 53 1.06 13.94 -8.16
CA LEU A 53 2.36 14.58 -8.29
C LEU A 53 2.82 14.62 -9.75
N LYS A 54 2.65 13.52 -10.50
CA LYS A 54 2.96 13.48 -11.93
C LYS A 54 2.15 14.48 -12.74
N LYS A 55 0.85 14.64 -12.42
CA LYS A 55 -0.01 15.64 -13.08
C LYS A 55 0.51 17.06 -12.82
N LEU A 56 0.75 17.41 -11.55
CA LEU A 56 1.26 18.73 -11.16
C LEU A 56 2.62 19.03 -11.81
N LEU A 57 3.50 18.03 -11.86
CA LEU A 57 4.80 18.16 -12.52
C LEU A 57 4.63 18.44 -14.02
N ALA A 58 3.75 17.70 -14.71
CA ALA A 58 3.49 17.91 -16.13
C ALA A 58 2.94 19.32 -16.42
N GLU A 59 1.99 19.79 -15.61
CA GLU A 59 1.44 21.16 -15.71
C GLU A 59 2.54 22.21 -15.51
N ALA A 60 3.36 22.08 -14.45
CA ALA A 60 4.46 23.00 -14.19
C ALA A 60 5.53 22.99 -15.29
N MET A 61 5.83 21.83 -15.86
CA MET A 61 6.76 21.71 -16.99
C MET A 61 6.22 22.39 -18.25
N LEU A 62 4.91 22.26 -18.52
CA LEU A 62 4.26 22.93 -19.63
C LEU A 62 4.31 24.47 -19.47
N ASP A 63 3.96 24.97 -18.29
CA ASP A 63 4.02 26.41 -17.99
C ASP A 63 5.45 26.94 -18.14
N ASN A 64 6.44 26.19 -17.65
CA ASN A 64 7.85 26.56 -17.80
C ASN A 64 8.28 26.63 -19.28
N ALA A 65 7.84 25.67 -20.09
CA ALA A 65 8.13 25.64 -21.52
C ALA A 65 7.51 26.85 -22.24
N ILE A 66 6.25 27.18 -21.93
CA ILE A 66 5.56 28.34 -22.50
C ILE A 66 6.28 29.65 -22.12
N LEU A 67 6.63 29.82 -20.85
CA LEU A 67 7.33 31.03 -20.39
C LEU A 67 8.70 31.20 -21.05
N LYS A 68 9.44 30.10 -21.24
CA LYS A 68 10.72 30.12 -21.96
C LYS A 68 10.56 30.50 -23.42
N ASP A 69 9.56 29.94 -24.10
CA ASP A 69 9.27 30.24 -25.51
C ASP A 69 8.81 31.70 -25.71
N VAL A 70 7.98 32.24 -24.82
CA VAL A 70 7.60 33.65 -24.86
C VAL A 70 8.82 34.56 -24.63
N THR A 71 9.72 34.17 -23.74
CA THR A 71 10.93 34.94 -23.44
C THR A 71 11.92 34.90 -24.59
N SER A 72 12.10 33.76 -25.25
CA SER A 72 13.03 33.63 -26.40
C SER A 72 12.57 34.41 -27.63
N ARG A 73 11.26 34.64 -27.80
CA ARG A 73 10.69 35.42 -28.91
C ARG A 73 10.72 36.95 -28.71
N LYS A 74 11.12 37.45 -27.53
CA LYS A 74 11.21 38.89 -27.22
C LYS A 74 12.57 39.51 -27.56
N TRP A 75 13.48 38.75 -28.14
CA TRP A 75 14.82 39.15 -28.57
C TRP A 75 15.04 38.67 -30.01
#